data_AF-A0A958J2F1-F1
#
_entry.id   AF-A0A958J2F1-F1
#
_cell.length_a   1.000
_cell.length_b   1.000
_cell.length_c   1.000
_cell.angle_alpha   90.00
_cell.angle_beta   90.00
_cell.angle_gamma   90.00
#
_symmetry.space_group_name_H-M   'P 1'
#
loop_
_entity.id
_entity.type
_entity.pdbx_description
1 polymer ?
#
loop_
_entity_poly.entity_id
_entity_poly.type
_entity_poly.pdbx_seq_one_letter_code
_entity_poly.pdbx_strand_id
1 'polypeptide(L)'
;MTIGDLPKLIVKNWIPAAIAMLAIMLLVLTTFFWWFETREHFPRMPEGSYSGQITGIFRNEQASAQFYLESSLAGEELLILMMDSGWQPQQVRLIRRQGTSSEVDRFYPITISSTDRVLKLIGERSEDSYHGKVFDLQNGRVGYWRAQMLDPRQVQSNASSSNETKLWLSLRDELQQIEHRLADVGEALPRQKEEIEKLRSYVEEGETLKREADLKFNQVQLELKASADELRAKQSAAGKLQAQVELAQRVTARGRLVSLARSTLEREDRWIASMLKSGRTLGGEDLDDAFKKAEAILDLKRQILIERSKIMRMESGLEENLPLPSGYSGGLS
;
A
#
# COMPACT_ATOMS: atom_id res chain seq x y z
N MET A 1 -30.54 94.71 54.28
CA MET A 1 -30.16 93.29 54.45
C MET A 1 -30.69 92.84 55.80
N THR A 2 -31.78 92.06 55.78
CA THR A 2 -32.41 91.51 56.98
C THR A 2 -31.67 90.24 57.39
N ILE A 3 -31.57 90.01 58.70
CA ILE A 3 -30.91 88.84 59.32
C ILE A 3 -31.57 87.50 58.89
N GLY A 4 -32.72 87.55 58.19
CA GLY A 4 -33.42 86.39 57.64
C GLY A 4 -32.91 85.85 56.29
N ASP A 5 -32.02 86.55 55.58
CA ASP A 5 -31.55 86.11 54.24
C ASP A 5 -30.21 85.34 54.25
N LEU A 6 -29.46 85.42 55.36
CA LEU A 6 -28.21 84.68 55.57
C LEU A 6 -28.36 83.13 55.49
N PRO A 7 -29.42 82.48 56.03
CA PRO A 7 -29.55 81.03 55.90
C PRO A 7 -29.91 80.57 54.47
N LYS A 8 -30.53 81.42 53.64
CA LYS A 8 -30.92 81.05 52.27
C LYS A 8 -29.73 81.00 51.30
N LEU A 9 -28.73 81.87 51.50
CA LEU A 9 -27.51 81.87 50.68
C LEU A 9 -26.59 80.68 51.00
N ILE A 10 -26.54 80.25 52.26
CA ILE A 10 -25.74 79.08 52.66
C ILE A 10 -26.37 77.80 52.09
N VAL A 11 -27.68 77.61 52.22
CA VAL A 11 -28.35 76.40 51.72
C VAL A 11 -28.26 76.28 50.19
N LYS A 12 -28.35 77.40 49.44
CA LYS A 12 -28.32 77.38 47.98
C LYS A 12 -26.99 76.92 47.40
N ASN A 13 -25.87 77.19 48.07
CA ASN A 13 -24.53 76.82 47.59
C ASN A 13 -24.08 75.43 48.06
N TRP A 14 -24.67 74.87 49.12
CA TRP A 14 -24.28 73.55 49.65
C TRP A 14 -24.90 72.38 48.88
N ILE A 15 -26.13 72.53 48.36
CA ILE A 15 -26.81 71.50 47.57
C ILE A 15 -25.97 71.04 46.34
N PRO A 16 -25.46 71.94 45.48
CA PRO A 16 -24.65 71.51 44.33
C PRO A 16 -23.32 70.87 44.76
N ALA A 17 -22.70 71.34 45.85
CA ALA A 17 -21.48 70.75 46.38
C ALA A 17 -21.72 69.31 46.93
N ALA A 18 -22.84 69.08 47.62
CA ALA A 18 -23.22 67.76 48.10
C ALA A 18 -23.53 66.79 46.95
N ILE A 19 -24.25 67.24 45.92
CA ILE A 19 -24.52 66.44 44.72
C ILE A 19 -23.22 66.08 43.99
N ALA A 20 -22.29 67.04 43.85
CA ALA A 20 -20.98 66.80 43.23
C ALA A 20 -20.15 65.78 44.02
N MET A 21 -20.11 65.89 45.35
CA MET A 21 -19.43 64.89 46.19
C MET A 21 -20.03 63.49 46.05
N LEU A 22 -21.36 63.38 46.02
CA LEU A 22 -22.04 62.09 45.85
C LEU A 22 -21.76 61.48 44.47
N ALA A 23 -21.72 62.30 43.41
CA ALA A 23 -21.37 61.86 42.07
C ALA A 23 -19.91 61.37 41.98
N ILE A 24 -18.97 62.07 42.62
CA ILE A 24 -17.57 61.63 42.69
C ILE A 24 -17.45 60.32 43.48
N MET A 25 -18.13 60.20 44.62
CA MET A 25 -18.14 58.98 45.42
C MET A 25 -18.68 57.79 44.63
N LEU A 26 -19.78 57.99 43.88
CA LEU A 26 -20.34 56.97 42.99
C LEU A 26 -19.34 56.56 41.91
N LEU A 27 -18.65 57.53 41.29
CA LEU A 27 -17.64 57.27 40.25
C LEU A 27 -16.44 56.49 40.80
N VAL A 28 -15.97 56.82 42.00
CA VAL A 28 -14.89 56.06 42.67
C VAL A 28 -15.35 54.64 42.97
N LEU A 29 -16.60 54.46 43.41
CA LEU A 29 -17.16 53.13 43.68
C LEU A 29 -17.30 52.28 42.41
N THR A 30 -17.78 52.86 41.30
CA THR A 30 -17.92 52.13 40.03
C THR A 30 -16.58 51.82 39.39
N THR A 31 -15.61 52.74 39.45
CA THR A 31 -14.25 52.50 38.96
C THR A 31 -13.52 51.47 39.81
N PHE A 32 -13.70 51.48 41.14
CA PHE A 32 -13.15 50.47 42.03
C PHE A 32 -13.78 49.09 41.77
N PHE A 33 -15.10 49.02 41.59
CA PHE A 33 -15.80 47.79 41.27
C PHE A 33 -15.36 47.22 39.91
N TRP A 34 -15.27 48.08 38.89
CA TRP A 34 -14.77 47.70 37.57
C TRP A 34 -13.30 47.25 37.61
N TRP A 35 -12.47 47.88 38.42
CA TRP A 35 -11.08 47.47 38.64
C TRP A 35 -10.97 46.10 39.31
N PHE A 36 -11.85 45.79 40.26
CA PHE A 36 -11.88 44.48 40.90
C PHE A 36 -12.33 43.38 39.92
N GLU A 37 -13.38 43.64 39.14
CA GLU A 37 -13.89 42.71 38.13
C GLU A 37 -12.85 42.47 37.01
N THR A 38 -12.10 43.51 36.64
CA THR A 38 -11.01 43.39 35.68
C THR A 38 -9.76 42.71 36.24
N ARG A 39 -9.68 42.38 37.54
CA ARG A 39 -8.60 41.52 38.06
C ARG A 39 -8.94 40.04 38.06
N GLU A 40 -10.21 39.71 37.86
CA GLU A 40 -10.65 38.32 37.75
C GLU A 40 -10.13 37.72 36.44
N HIS A 41 -9.35 36.66 36.57
CA HIS A 41 -8.80 35.94 35.43
C HIS A 41 -8.78 34.45 35.72
N PHE A 42 -8.65 33.69 34.65
CA PHE A 42 -8.35 32.28 34.72
C PHE A 42 -6.87 32.06 34.39
N PRO A 43 -6.13 31.27 35.19
CA PRO A 43 -4.70 31.07 34.97
C PRO A 43 -4.48 30.17 33.76
N ARG A 44 -3.40 30.42 33.01
CA ARG A 44 -2.97 29.48 31.96
C ARG A 44 -2.58 28.14 32.58
N MET A 45 -3.22 27.08 32.10
CA MET A 45 -2.80 25.70 32.39
C MET A 45 -1.95 25.19 31.24
N PRO A 46 -0.82 24.51 31.50
CA PRO A 46 -0.11 23.76 30.47
C PRO A 46 -0.98 22.59 30.00
N GLU A 47 -0.62 22.04 28.84
CA GLU A 47 -1.23 20.82 28.33
C GLU A 47 -1.18 19.70 29.37
N GLY A 48 -2.30 19.01 29.52
CA GLY A 48 -2.40 17.86 30.40
C GLY A 48 -3.75 17.70 31.07
N SER A 49 -3.81 16.67 31.90
CA SER A 49 -4.98 16.29 32.69
C SER A 49 -4.86 16.82 34.11
N TYR A 50 -5.96 17.30 34.66
CA TYR A 50 -6.03 17.83 36.02
C TYR A 50 -7.24 17.24 36.74
N SER A 51 -7.08 16.89 38.01
CA SER A 51 -8.21 16.58 38.89
C SER A 51 -8.34 17.68 39.92
N GLY A 52 -9.58 18.05 40.22
CA GLY A 52 -9.86 19.04 41.22
C GLY A 52 -11.12 18.76 42.01
N GLN A 53 -11.37 19.66 42.95
CA GLN A 53 -12.58 19.67 43.75
C GLN A 53 -13.11 21.10 43.91
N ILE A 54 -14.43 21.24 43.84
CA ILE A 54 -15.18 22.46 44.13
C ILE A 54 -15.86 22.30 45.49
N THR A 55 -15.69 23.29 46.36
CA THR A 55 -16.24 23.31 47.72
C THR A 55 -17.05 24.58 47.97
N GLY A 56 -18.04 24.54 48.86
CA GLY A 56 -18.80 25.71 49.32
C GLY A 56 -19.97 26.18 48.44
N ILE A 57 -20.16 25.60 47.24
CA ILE A 57 -21.28 25.97 46.34
C ILE A 57 -22.51 25.07 46.50
N PHE A 58 -22.27 23.79 46.79
CA PHE A 58 -23.34 22.80 46.88
C PHE A 58 -24.12 22.97 48.19
N ARG A 59 -25.40 22.56 48.21
CA ARG A 59 -26.31 22.85 49.34
C ARG A 59 -25.82 22.26 50.66
N ASN A 60 -25.04 21.19 50.58
CA ASN A 60 -24.36 20.61 51.72
C ASN A 60 -22.97 21.24 51.81
N GLU A 61 -22.72 22.10 52.80
CA GLU A 61 -21.47 22.88 52.90
C GLU A 61 -20.21 22.01 52.96
N GLN A 62 -20.35 20.74 53.38
CA GLN A 62 -19.27 19.74 53.38
C GLN A 62 -19.14 18.95 52.07
N ALA A 63 -20.07 19.08 51.12
CA ALA A 63 -19.99 18.36 49.86
C ALA A 63 -18.99 19.06 48.92
N SER A 64 -17.87 18.38 48.68
CA SER A 64 -16.95 18.68 47.60
C SER A 64 -17.41 17.98 46.32
N ALA A 65 -17.63 18.70 45.23
CA ALA A 65 -17.82 18.07 43.91
C ALA A 65 -16.46 17.90 43.24
N GLN A 66 -16.13 16.66 42.88
CA GLN A 66 -14.93 16.39 42.10
C GLN A 66 -15.14 16.80 40.64
N PHE A 67 -14.08 17.25 40.00
CA PHE A 67 -14.07 17.55 38.58
C PHE A 67 -12.74 17.18 37.95
N TYR A 68 -12.79 16.99 36.65
CA TYR A 68 -11.65 16.73 35.80
C TYR A 68 -11.55 17.86 34.77
N LEU A 69 -10.33 18.34 34.54
CA LEU A 69 -10.02 19.28 33.48
C LEU A 69 -8.99 18.66 32.56
N GLU A 70 -9.10 18.99 31.29
CA GLU A 70 -8.07 18.69 30.32
C GLU A 70 -7.78 19.91 29.48
N SER A 71 -6.50 20.25 29.39
CA SER A 71 -6.01 21.35 28.57
C SER A 71 -5.38 20.81 27.30
N SER A 72 -5.77 21.37 26.15
CA SER A 72 -5.25 21.00 24.84
C SER A 72 -3.79 21.43 24.63
N LEU A 73 -3.13 20.89 23.59
CA LEU A 73 -1.74 21.19 23.19
C LEU A 73 -1.42 22.69 23.10
N ALA A 74 -2.39 23.51 22.69
CA ALA A 74 -2.21 24.96 22.57
C ALA A 74 -2.50 25.73 23.88
N GLY A 75 -3.13 25.09 24.88
CA GLY A 75 -3.63 25.73 26.09
C GLY A 75 -4.74 26.75 25.82
N GLU A 76 -5.45 26.62 24.69
CA GLU A 76 -6.54 27.51 24.27
C GLU A 76 -7.92 26.88 24.44
N GLU A 77 -7.99 25.58 24.69
CA GLU A 77 -9.23 24.86 24.92
C GLU A 77 -9.12 24.04 26.18
N LEU A 78 -10.23 24.02 26.93
CA LEU A 78 -10.38 23.23 28.14
C LEU A 78 -11.60 22.34 28.01
N LEU A 79 -11.42 21.04 28.18
CA LEU A 79 -12.51 20.12 28.42
C LEU A 79 -12.73 20.01 29.92
N ILE A 80 -13.94 20.31 30.38
CA ILE A 80 -14.32 20.29 31.79
C ILE A 80 -15.38 19.21 31.99
N LEU A 81 -15.11 18.29 32.90
CA LEU A 81 -16.02 17.23 33.31
C LEU A 81 -16.25 17.32 34.82
N MET A 82 -17.47 17.65 35.23
CA MET A 82 -17.87 17.59 36.63
C MET A 82 -18.37 16.17 36.93
N MET A 83 -17.88 15.56 38.02
CA MET A 83 -18.27 14.20 38.44
C MET A 83 -19.56 14.20 39.28
N ASP A 84 -20.34 15.28 39.21
CA ASP A 84 -21.63 15.40 39.90
C ASP A 84 -22.77 15.17 38.91
N SER A 85 -23.85 14.55 39.36
CA SER A 85 -25.01 14.25 38.52
C SER A 85 -25.63 15.53 37.95
N GLY A 86 -26.01 15.51 36.66
CA GLY A 86 -26.62 16.67 35.99
C GLY A 86 -25.64 17.63 35.31
N TRP A 87 -24.35 17.35 35.36
CA TRP A 87 -23.36 18.05 34.54
C TRP A 87 -23.00 17.25 33.31
N GLN A 88 -22.98 17.92 32.15
CA GLN A 88 -22.47 17.36 30.91
C GLN A 88 -21.03 17.86 30.67
N PRO A 89 -20.17 17.04 30.04
CA PRO A 89 -18.85 17.46 29.61
C PRO A 89 -18.97 18.71 28.73
N GLN A 90 -18.16 19.74 29.01
CA GLN A 90 -18.17 20.99 28.27
C GLN A 90 -16.78 21.34 27.78
N GLN A 91 -16.68 21.64 26.48
CA GLN A 91 -15.50 22.22 25.88
C GLN A 91 -15.62 23.74 25.94
N VAL A 92 -14.70 24.38 26.66
CA VAL A 92 -14.63 25.83 26.82
C VAL A 92 -13.41 26.33 26.06
N ARG A 93 -13.64 27.25 25.14
CA ARG A 93 -12.55 27.98 24.48
C ARG A 93 -12.07 29.11 25.38
N LEU A 94 -10.79 29.09 25.71
CA LEU A 94 -10.12 30.12 26.48
C LEU A 94 -9.87 31.35 25.61
N ILE A 95 -10.43 32.49 26.01
CA ILE A 95 -10.20 33.76 25.33
C ILE A 95 -9.05 34.47 26.04
N ARG A 96 -7.93 34.62 25.32
CA ARG A 96 -6.75 35.32 25.83
C ARG A 96 -7.05 36.79 26.00
N ARG A 97 -6.68 37.35 27.16
CA ARG A 97 -6.78 38.79 27.36
C ARG A 97 -5.59 39.47 26.69
N GLN A 98 -5.86 40.42 25.79
CA GLN A 98 -4.81 41.25 25.19
C GLN A 98 -4.31 42.24 26.24
N GLY A 99 -3.25 41.86 26.96
CA GLY A 99 -2.56 42.69 27.94
C GLY A 99 -1.23 43.24 27.41
N THR A 100 -0.67 44.23 28.10
CA THR A 100 0.72 44.68 27.89
C THR A 100 1.68 43.53 28.20
N SER A 101 2.85 43.51 27.55
CA SER A 101 3.80 42.37 27.42
C SER A 101 4.20 41.57 28.69
N SER A 102 3.82 42.01 29.88
CA SER A 102 4.01 41.31 31.16
C SER A 102 2.79 40.49 31.64
N GLU A 103 1.62 40.59 31.00
CA GLU A 103 0.37 39.89 31.39
C GLU A 103 0.00 38.73 30.44
N VAL A 104 1.01 38.12 29.83
CA VAL A 104 0.91 37.21 28.67
C VAL A 104 0.07 35.94 28.93
N ASP A 105 -0.19 35.57 30.19
CA ASP A 105 -0.80 34.28 30.57
C ASP A 105 -2.14 34.38 31.32
N ARG A 106 -2.90 35.47 31.12
CA ARG A 106 -4.23 35.63 31.72
C ARG A 106 -5.35 35.40 30.69
N PHE A 107 -6.30 34.55 31.05
CA PHE A 107 -7.52 34.32 30.29
C PHE A 107 -8.72 34.97 30.97
N TYR A 108 -9.78 35.22 30.21
CA TYR A 108 -11.06 35.59 30.79
C TYR A 108 -11.59 34.47 31.71
N PRO A 109 -12.38 34.82 32.75
CA PRO A 109 -13.05 33.84 33.59
C PRO A 109 -13.82 32.81 32.77
N ILE A 110 -13.77 31.56 33.21
CA ILE A 110 -14.47 30.46 32.54
C ILE A 110 -15.86 30.35 33.13
N THR A 111 -16.86 30.13 32.28
CA THR A 111 -18.21 29.80 32.71
C THR A 111 -18.56 28.38 32.27
N ILE A 112 -18.99 27.56 33.21
CA ILE A 112 -19.58 26.23 32.94
C ILE A 112 -21.06 26.25 33.33
N SER A 113 -21.91 25.63 32.52
CA SER A 113 -23.35 25.60 32.72
C SER A 113 -23.86 24.17 32.94
N SER A 114 -24.75 24.00 33.89
CA SER A 114 -25.59 22.81 34.06
C SER A 114 -27.04 23.19 33.74
N THR A 115 -27.96 22.24 33.82
CA THR A 115 -29.40 22.51 33.69
C THR A 115 -29.87 23.55 34.72
N ASP A 116 -29.28 23.51 35.92
CA ASP A 116 -29.81 24.20 37.10
C ASP A 116 -28.86 25.27 37.67
N ARG A 117 -27.65 25.42 37.09
CA ARG A 117 -26.59 26.29 37.63
C ARG A 117 -25.67 26.82 36.55
N VAL A 118 -25.11 28.00 36.77
CA VAL A 118 -24.00 28.53 35.97
C VAL A 118 -22.88 28.93 36.91
N LEU A 119 -21.72 28.29 36.76
CA LEU A 119 -20.55 28.53 37.60
C LEU A 119 -19.51 29.32 36.83
N LYS A 120 -19.07 30.44 37.41
CA LYS A 120 -17.95 31.25 36.92
C LYS A 120 -16.70 30.91 37.73
N LEU A 121 -15.66 30.39 37.09
CA LEU A 121 -14.39 30.03 37.71
C LEU A 121 -13.35 31.12 37.46
N ILE A 122 -12.72 31.57 38.54
CA ILE A 122 -11.58 32.48 38.54
C ILE A 122 -10.48 31.86 39.38
N GLY A 123 -9.21 32.09 39.06
CA GLY A 123 -8.15 31.52 39.87
C GLY A 123 -6.76 31.98 39.51
N GLU A 124 -5.82 31.37 40.20
CA GLU A 124 -4.40 31.68 40.12
C GLU A 124 -3.60 30.37 40.14
N ARG A 125 -2.39 30.43 39.58
CA ARG A 125 -1.44 29.33 39.62
C ARG A 125 -0.64 29.41 40.92
N SER A 126 -0.60 28.33 41.68
CA SER A 126 0.37 28.08 42.74
C SER A 126 1.29 26.95 42.28
N GLU A 127 2.59 27.00 42.57
CA GLU A 127 3.65 26.03 42.20
C GLU A 127 3.18 24.86 41.31
N ASP A 128 2.58 23.82 41.91
CA ASP A 128 2.07 22.61 41.25
C ASP A 128 0.54 22.44 41.30
N SER A 129 -0.20 23.46 41.75
CA SER A 129 -1.66 23.41 41.84
C SER A 129 -2.35 24.71 41.46
N TYR A 130 -3.50 24.58 40.82
CA TYR A 130 -4.36 25.68 40.46
C TYR A 130 -5.44 25.83 41.52
N HIS A 131 -5.75 27.05 41.91
CA HIS A 131 -6.82 27.27 42.87
C HIS A 131 -7.49 28.60 42.62
N GLY A 132 -8.69 28.76 43.16
CA GLY A 132 -9.40 30.01 43.01
C GLY A 132 -10.81 29.98 43.55
N LYS A 133 -11.58 30.99 43.15
CA LYS A 133 -12.98 31.13 43.54
C LYS A 133 -13.89 30.67 42.43
N VAL A 134 -15.02 30.13 42.83
CA VAL A 134 -16.10 29.81 41.92
C VAL A 134 -17.35 30.54 42.38
N PHE A 135 -18.05 31.16 41.44
CA PHE A 135 -19.29 31.91 41.71
C PHE A 135 -20.46 31.19 41.06
N ASP A 136 -21.48 30.87 41.84
CA ASP A 136 -22.77 30.43 41.33
C ASP A 136 -23.58 31.68 40.94
N LEU A 137 -23.64 31.96 39.63
CA LEU A 137 -24.26 33.18 39.10
C LEU A 137 -25.78 33.20 39.33
N GLN A 138 -26.40 32.04 39.52
CA GLN A 138 -27.85 31.95 39.72
C GLN A 138 -28.22 32.02 41.20
N ASN A 139 -27.45 31.37 42.07
CA ASN A 139 -27.74 31.33 43.51
C ASN A 139 -26.98 32.39 44.33
N GLY A 140 -26.07 33.15 43.72
CA GLY A 140 -25.25 34.17 44.40
C GLY A 140 -24.27 33.59 45.43
N ARG A 141 -23.95 32.29 45.33
CA ARG A 141 -23.04 31.61 46.26
C ARG A 141 -21.61 31.70 45.79
N VAL A 142 -20.68 31.77 46.73
CA VAL A 142 -19.24 31.78 46.46
C VAL A 142 -18.62 30.56 47.11
N GLY A 143 -17.83 29.83 46.34
CA GLY A 143 -17.03 28.72 46.82
C GLY A 143 -15.59 28.79 46.32
N TYR A 144 -14.88 27.69 46.49
CA TYR A 144 -13.48 27.56 46.13
C TYR A 144 -13.25 26.31 45.30
N TRP A 145 -12.38 26.42 44.30
CA TRP A 145 -11.93 25.28 43.53
C TRP A 145 -10.42 25.13 43.67
N ARG A 146 -9.96 23.89 43.60
CA ARG A 146 -8.55 23.54 43.51
C ARG A 146 -8.40 22.43 42.49
N ALA A 147 -7.42 22.52 41.60
CA ALA A 147 -7.05 21.48 40.65
C ALA A 147 -5.55 21.21 40.75
N GLN A 148 -5.17 19.96 40.58
CA GLN A 148 -3.78 19.51 40.54
C GLN A 148 -3.57 18.72 39.26
N MET A 149 -2.38 18.87 38.67
CA MET A 149 -1.99 18.09 37.49
C MET A 149 -1.97 16.62 37.86
N LEU A 150 -2.68 15.80 37.10
CA LEU A 150 -2.64 14.36 37.21
C LEU A 150 -1.40 13.87 36.48
N ASP A 151 -0.45 13.34 37.23
CA ASP A 151 0.58 12.50 36.63
C ASP A 151 -0.08 11.17 36.22
N PRO A 152 -0.04 10.78 34.92
CA PRO A 152 -0.61 9.53 34.44
C PRO A 152 -0.14 8.31 35.26
N ARG A 153 1.08 8.38 35.80
CA ARG A 153 1.66 7.31 36.63
C ARG A 153 1.04 7.22 38.02
N GLN A 154 0.62 8.35 38.60
CA GLN A 154 0.09 8.40 39.96
C GLN A 154 -1.38 7.98 40.06
N VAL A 155 -2.17 8.20 38.99
CA VAL A 155 -3.60 7.82 38.92
C VAL A 155 -3.81 6.34 39.26
N GLN A 156 -2.90 5.47 38.78
CA GLN A 156 -3.00 4.02 39.00
C GLN A 156 -2.76 3.64 40.47
N SER A 157 -1.95 4.42 41.19
CA SER A 157 -1.54 4.13 42.56
C SER A 157 -2.45 4.71 43.66
N ASN A 158 -3.14 5.81 43.38
CA ASN A 158 -4.02 6.44 44.37
C ASN A 158 -5.32 5.64 44.52
N ALA A 159 -5.53 5.05 45.69
CA ALA A 159 -6.75 4.31 46.03
C ALA A 159 -7.99 5.22 46.21
N SER A 160 -7.76 6.54 46.36
CA SER A 160 -8.77 7.55 46.64
C SER A 160 -9.27 8.32 45.41
N SER A 161 -8.72 8.08 44.21
CA SER A 161 -9.33 8.57 42.98
C SER A 161 -10.61 7.79 42.69
N SER A 162 -11.72 8.50 42.41
CA SER A 162 -13.01 7.85 42.21
C SER A 162 -12.91 6.83 41.06
N ASN A 163 -13.56 5.68 41.20
CA ASN A 163 -13.55 4.62 40.19
C ASN A 163 -13.94 5.14 38.79
N GLU A 164 -14.75 6.20 38.74
CA GLU A 164 -15.18 6.86 37.51
C GLU A 164 -14.02 7.56 36.79
N THR A 165 -13.10 8.22 37.51
CA THR A 165 -11.91 8.83 36.88
C THR A 165 -10.99 7.78 36.28
N LYS A 166 -10.83 6.62 36.94
CA LYS A 166 -10.06 5.50 36.41
C LYS A 166 -10.68 4.92 35.15
N LEU A 167 -12.01 4.73 35.17
CA LEU A 167 -12.77 4.23 34.02
C LEU A 167 -12.69 5.21 32.84
N TRP A 168 -12.80 6.51 33.09
CA TRP A 168 -12.71 7.51 32.03
C TRP A 168 -11.33 7.53 31.38
N LEU A 169 -10.26 7.47 32.18
CA LEU A 169 -8.89 7.40 31.68
C LEU A 169 -8.64 6.11 30.88
N SER A 170 -9.16 4.96 31.34
CA SER A 170 -9.04 3.72 30.56
C SER A 170 -9.80 3.77 29.24
N LEU A 171 -11.02 4.32 29.24
CA LEU A 171 -11.81 4.48 28.00
C LEU A 171 -11.11 5.41 27.01
N ARG A 172 -10.45 6.44 27.50
CA ARG A 172 -9.64 7.33 26.66
C ARG A 172 -8.44 6.61 26.05
N ASP A 173 -7.69 5.87 26.85
CA ASP A 173 -6.55 5.09 26.35
C ASP A 173 -7.00 4.07 25.30
N GLU A 174 -8.14 3.41 25.52
CA GLU A 174 -8.76 2.50 24.54
C GLU A 174 -9.14 3.24 23.26
N LEU A 175 -9.76 4.43 23.36
CA LEU A 175 -10.13 5.25 22.21
C LEU A 175 -8.89 5.64 21.40
N GLN A 176 -7.83 6.10 22.05
CA GLN A 176 -6.58 6.46 21.37
C GLN A 176 -5.92 5.25 20.69
N GLN A 177 -5.96 4.07 21.31
CA GLN A 177 -5.50 2.83 20.69
C GLN A 177 -6.35 2.44 19.47
N ILE A 178 -7.66 2.62 19.54
CA ILE A 178 -8.58 2.37 18.42
C ILE A 178 -8.29 3.33 17.27
N GLU A 179 -8.10 4.62 17.56
CA GLU A 179 -7.75 5.64 16.55
C GLU A 179 -6.43 5.30 15.84
N HIS A 180 -5.41 4.90 16.61
CA HIS A 180 -4.13 4.51 16.03
C HIS A 180 -4.26 3.28 15.13
N ARG A 181 -4.99 2.23 15.58
CA ARG A 181 -5.28 1.05 14.75
C ARG A 181 -6.07 1.40 13.48
N LEU A 182 -6.99 2.36 13.57
CA LEU A 182 -7.78 2.82 12.43
C LEU A 182 -6.90 3.57 11.41
N ALA A 183 -5.93 4.34 11.88
CA ALA A 183 -4.91 4.96 11.02
C ALA A 183 -4.05 3.90 10.31
N ASP A 184 -3.55 2.89 11.03
CA ASP A 184 -2.76 1.79 10.45
C ASP A 184 -3.53 1.01 9.38
N VAL A 185 -4.81 0.70 9.65
CA VAL A 185 -5.71 0.06 8.67
C VAL A 185 -5.97 0.97 7.48
N GLY A 186 -6.10 2.28 7.71
CA GLY A 186 -6.24 3.29 6.68
C GLY A 186 -5.06 3.32 5.71
N GLU A 187 -3.83 3.13 6.20
CA GLU A 187 -2.62 3.02 5.38
C GLU A 187 -2.48 1.67 4.66
N ALA A 188 -2.94 0.56 5.28
CA ALA A 188 -2.85 -0.77 4.69
C ALA A 188 -3.86 -1.01 3.55
N LEU A 189 -5.06 -0.43 3.66
CA LEU A 189 -6.15 -0.57 2.67
C LEU A 189 -5.76 -0.21 1.22
N PRO A 190 -5.10 0.93 0.93
CA PRO A 190 -4.69 1.25 -0.45
C PRO A 190 -3.66 0.26 -0.99
N ARG A 191 -2.72 -0.20 -0.17
CA ARG A 191 -1.72 -1.21 -0.58
C ARG A 191 -2.38 -2.53 -0.97
N GLN A 192 -3.33 -3.00 -0.16
CA GLN A 192 -4.08 -4.21 -0.48
C GLN A 192 -4.92 -4.05 -1.75
N LYS A 193 -5.51 -2.87 -2.00
CA LYS A 193 -6.23 -2.61 -3.26
C LYS A 193 -5.30 -2.68 -4.47
N GLU A 194 -4.11 -2.09 -4.39
CA GLU A 194 -3.10 -2.19 -5.45
C GLU A 194 -2.66 -3.64 -5.70
N GLU A 195 -2.47 -4.43 -4.65
CA GLU A 195 -2.14 -5.86 -4.78
C GLU A 195 -3.27 -6.66 -5.43
N ILE A 196 -4.53 -6.41 -5.04
CA ILE A 196 -5.69 -7.04 -5.67
C ILE A 196 -5.79 -6.67 -7.14
N GLU A 197 -5.56 -5.41 -7.51
CA GLU A 197 -5.54 -4.98 -8.91
C GLU A 197 -4.43 -5.65 -9.71
N LYS A 198 -3.22 -5.79 -9.14
CA LYS A 198 -2.12 -6.55 -9.76
C LYS A 198 -2.47 -8.02 -9.94
N LEU A 199 -3.04 -8.66 -8.93
CA LEU A 199 -3.46 -10.06 -9.03
C LEU A 199 -4.55 -10.23 -10.09
N ARG A 200 -5.48 -9.28 -10.18
CA ARG A 200 -6.51 -9.27 -11.21
C ARG A 200 -5.90 -9.13 -12.61
N SER A 201 -4.94 -8.22 -12.82
CA SER A 201 -4.27 -8.08 -14.12
C SER A 201 -3.52 -9.37 -14.50
N TYR A 202 -2.83 -10.01 -13.55
CA TYR A 202 -2.18 -11.30 -13.80
C TYR A 202 -3.16 -12.42 -14.16
N VAL A 203 -4.35 -12.46 -13.55
CA VAL A 203 -5.38 -13.44 -13.90
C VAL A 203 -5.93 -13.17 -15.30
N GLU A 204 -6.20 -11.91 -15.64
CA GLU A 204 -6.68 -11.51 -16.96
C GLU A 204 -5.64 -11.82 -18.06
N GLU A 205 -4.35 -11.52 -17.81
CA GLU A 205 -3.23 -11.89 -18.70
C GLU A 205 -3.06 -13.42 -18.82
N GLY A 206 -3.25 -14.16 -17.73
CA GLY A 206 -3.21 -15.62 -17.75
C GLY A 206 -4.30 -16.22 -18.64
N GLU A 207 -5.51 -15.67 -18.61
CA GLU A 207 -6.60 -16.11 -19.48
C GLU A 207 -6.33 -15.81 -20.95
N THR A 208 -5.79 -14.64 -21.28
CA THR A 208 -5.46 -14.29 -22.68
C THR A 208 -4.36 -15.19 -23.22
N LEU A 209 -3.28 -15.41 -22.45
CA LEU A 209 -2.18 -16.31 -22.82
C LEU A 209 -2.67 -17.74 -23.01
N LYS A 210 -3.59 -18.22 -22.16
CA LYS A 210 -4.19 -19.55 -22.32
C LYS A 210 -5.00 -19.66 -23.62
N ARG A 211 -5.83 -18.66 -23.93
CA ARG A 211 -6.59 -18.62 -25.20
C ARG A 211 -5.63 -18.62 -26.41
N GLU A 212 -4.55 -17.85 -26.36
CA GLU A 212 -3.54 -17.83 -27.42
C GLU A 212 -2.82 -19.19 -27.57
N ALA A 213 -2.48 -19.84 -26.45
CA ALA A 213 -1.86 -21.15 -26.45
C ALA A 213 -2.80 -22.21 -27.04
N ASP A 214 -4.09 -22.19 -26.67
CA ASP A 214 -5.10 -23.10 -27.21
C ASP A 214 -5.29 -22.89 -28.72
N LEU A 215 -5.31 -21.63 -29.18
CA LEU A 215 -5.38 -21.31 -30.61
C LEU A 215 -4.15 -21.84 -31.37
N LYS A 216 -2.93 -21.59 -30.88
CA LYS A 216 -1.70 -22.10 -31.48
C LYS A 216 -1.64 -23.63 -31.48
N PHE A 217 -2.07 -24.26 -30.39
CA PHE A 217 -2.13 -25.71 -30.29
C PHE A 217 -3.08 -26.31 -31.33
N ASN A 218 -4.27 -25.73 -31.47
CA ASN A 218 -5.24 -26.16 -32.48
C ASN A 218 -4.70 -25.96 -33.90
N GLN A 219 -4.01 -24.86 -34.18
CA GLN A 219 -3.36 -24.62 -35.47
C GLN A 219 -2.29 -25.67 -35.77
N VAL A 220 -1.39 -25.93 -34.82
CA VAL A 220 -0.32 -26.94 -34.99
C VAL A 220 -0.92 -28.33 -35.17
N GLN A 221 -2.01 -28.67 -34.49
CA GLN A 221 -2.70 -29.93 -34.73
C GLN A 221 -3.27 -30.05 -36.14
N LEU A 222 -3.82 -28.96 -36.70
CA LEU A 222 -4.32 -28.95 -38.07
C LEU A 222 -3.18 -29.10 -39.09
N GLU A 223 -2.07 -28.38 -38.89
CA GLU A 223 -0.86 -28.49 -39.72
C GLU A 223 -0.23 -29.89 -39.66
N LEU A 224 -0.21 -30.51 -38.47
CA LEU A 224 0.26 -31.88 -38.29
C LEU A 224 -0.62 -32.89 -39.04
N LYS A 225 -1.95 -32.72 -39.01
CA LYS A 225 -2.86 -33.58 -39.79
C LYS A 225 -2.66 -33.39 -41.30
N ALA A 226 -2.57 -32.14 -41.76
CA ALA A 226 -2.35 -31.83 -43.17
C ALA A 226 -1.03 -32.42 -43.70
N SER A 227 0.06 -32.27 -42.95
CA SER A 227 1.37 -32.85 -43.31
C SER A 227 1.37 -34.39 -43.25
N ALA A 228 0.66 -35.00 -42.29
CA ALA A 228 0.50 -36.45 -42.23
C ALA A 228 -0.28 -36.99 -43.43
N ASP A 229 -1.34 -36.30 -43.87
CA ASP A 229 -2.11 -36.66 -45.05
C ASP A 229 -1.31 -36.45 -46.34
N GLU A 230 -0.51 -35.38 -46.43
CA GLU A 230 0.43 -35.17 -47.54
C GLU A 230 1.47 -36.30 -47.60
N LEU A 231 2.08 -36.66 -46.47
CA LEU A 231 3.05 -37.75 -46.39
C LEU A 231 2.43 -39.07 -46.90
N ARG A 232 1.20 -39.39 -46.47
CA ARG A 232 0.47 -40.58 -46.94
C ARG A 232 0.20 -40.52 -48.44
N ALA A 233 -0.21 -39.36 -48.96
CA ALA A 233 -0.41 -39.17 -50.39
C ALA A 233 0.88 -39.40 -51.17
N LYS A 234 2.01 -38.82 -50.74
CA LYS A 234 3.33 -39.01 -51.36
C LYS A 234 3.83 -40.45 -51.26
N GLN A 235 3.63 -41.12 -50.13
CA GLN A 235 3.95 -42.55 -49.97
C GLN A 235 3.14 -43.42 -50.93
N SER A 236 1.83 -43.15 -51.07
CA SER A 236 0.98 -43.88 -52.02
C SER A 236 1.40 -43.66 -53.48
N ALA A 237 1.77 -42.43 -53.84
CA ALA A 237 2.28 -42.08 -55.17
C ALA A 237 3.64 -42.74 -55.45
N ALA A 238 4.54 -42.73 -54.48
CA ALA A 238 5.83 -43.42 -54.55
C ALA A 238 5.64 -44.94 -54.73
N GLY A 239 4.70 -45.56 -54.00
CA GLY A 239 4.36 -46.96 -54.18
C GLY A 239 3.81 -47.29 -55.58
N LYS A 240 2.95 -46.43 -56.13
CA LYS A 240 2.46 -46.57 -57.52
C LYS A 240 3.59 -46.45 -58.55
N LEU A 241 4.47 -45.46 -58.39
CA LEU A 241 5.65 -45.28 -59.26
C LEU A 241 6.60 -46.47 -59.17
N GLN A 242 6.85 -46.99 -57.96
CA GLN A 242 7.64 -48.20 -57.77
C GLN A 242 7.04 -49.39 -58.52
N ALA A 243 5.74 -49.63 -58.39
CA ALA A 243 5.05 -50.69 -59.12
C ALA A 243 5.14 -50.52 -60.64
N GLN A 244 5.03 -49.28 -61.14
CA GLN A 244 5.22 -48.98 -62.56
C GLN A 244 6.65 -49.26 -63.05
N VAL A 245 7.66 -48.90 -62.24
CA VAL A 245 9.07 -49.18 -62.55
C VAL A 245 9.33 -50.68 -62.57
N GLU A 246 8.80 -51.44 -61.60
CA GLU A 246 8.90 -52.91 -61.57
C GLU A 246 8.24 -53.55 -62.79
N LEU A 247 7.06 -53.04 -63.21
CA LEU A 247 6.38 -53.51 -64.41
C LEU A 247 7.18 -53.18 -65.68
N ALA A 248 7.72 -51.96 -65.80
CA ALA A 248 8.57 -51.55 -66.91
C ALA A 248 9.85 -52.39 -67.00
N GLN A 249 10.45 -52.75 -65.85
CA GLN A 249 11.58 -53.68 -65.76
C GLN A 249 11.24 -55.09 -66.26
N ARG A 250 10.01 -55.56 -66.04
CA ARG A 250 9.56 -56.89 -66.51
C ARG A 250 9.23 -56.92 -68.00
N VAL A 251 8.53 -55.90 -68.50
CA VAL A 251 7.94 -55.91 -69.85
C VAL A 251 8.96 -55.47 -70.92
N THR A 252 9.73 -54.42 -70.67
CA THR A 252 10.62 -53.84 -71.69
C THR A 252 11.96 -54.57 -71.79
N ALA A 253 12.54 -54.69 -72.99
CA ALA A 253 13.84 -55.33 -73.18
C ALA A 253 14.96 -54.58 -72.44
N ARG A 254 14.93 -53.23 -72.50
CA ARG A 254 15.85 -52.36 -71.76
C ARG A 254 15.67 -52.49 -70.24
N GLY A 255 14.43 -52.58 -69.77
CA GLY A 255 14.11 -52.83 -68.36
C GLY A 255 14.62 -54.18 -67.84
N ARG A 256 14.54 -55.23 -68.66
CA ARG A 256 15.09 -56.56 -68.35
C ARG A 256 16.61 -56.55 -68.26
N LEU A 257 17.29 -55.78 -69.12
CA LEU A 257 18.74 -55.58 -69.02
C LEU A 257 19.12 -54.83 -67.74
N VAL A 258 18.37 -53.79 -67.35
CA VAL A 258 18.60 -53.06 -66.11
C VAL A 258 18.33 -53.92 -64.87
N SER A 259 17.27 -54.75 -64.87
CA SER A 259 16.99 -55.66 -63.76
C SER A 259 18.03 -56.78 -63.64
N LEU A 260 18.49 -57.32 -64.78
CA LEU A 260 19.63 -58.25 -64.81
C LEU A 260 20.89 -57.58 -64.26
N ALA A 261 21.25 -56.40 -64.75
CA ALA A 261 22.42 -55.64 -64.27
C ALA A 261 22.33 -55.32 -62.76
N ARG A 262 21.15 -54.97 -62.27
CA ARG A 262 20.93 -54.77 -60.82
C ARG A 262 21.06 -56.07 -60.04
N SER A 263 20.49 -57.17 -60.54
CA SER A 263 20.59 -58.47 -59.88
C SER A 263 22.02 -59.03 -59.88
N THR A 264 22.79 -58.77 -60.94
CA THR A 264 24.21 -59.13 -61.01
C THR A 264 25.02 -58.27 -60.05
N LEU A 265 24.78 -56.96 -60.00
CA LEU A 265 25.43 -56.08 -59.03
C LEU A 265 25.06 -56.43 -57.59
N GLU A 266 23.79 -56.71 -57.27
CA GLU A 266 23.38 -57.14 -55.92
C GLU A 266 23.92 -58.53 -55.57
N ARG A 267 24.17 -59.40 -56.57
CA ARG A 267 24.84 -60.69 -56.38
C ARG A 267 26.33 -60.50 -56.17
N GLU A 268 26.97 -59.60 -56.91
CA GLU A 268 28.37 -59.23 -56.76
C GLU A 268 28.61 -58.52 -55.43
N ASP A 269 27.79 -57.55 -55.03
CA ASP A 269 27.87 -56.88 -53.74
C ASP A 269 27.69 -57.89 -52.59
N ARG A 270 26.76 -58.85 -52.71
CA ARG A 270 26.62 -59.94 -51.72
C ARG A 270 27.82 -60.88 -51.73
N TRP A 271 28.38 -61.18 -52.90
CA TRP A 271 29.58 -62.00 -53.03
C TRP A 271 30.80 -61.28 -52.44
N ILE A 272 31.00 -59.99 -52.71
CA ILE A 272 32.04 -59.12 -52.15
C ILE A 272 31.88 -59.02 -50.63
N ALA A 273 30.67 -58.76 -50.14
CA ALA A 273 30.38 -58.73 -48.70
C ALA A 273 30.66 -60.10 -48.04
N SER A 274 30.35 -61.20 -48.73
CA SER A 274 30.69 -62.56 -48.28
C SER A 274 32.20 -62.80 -48.28
N MET A 275 32.91 -62.40 -49.34
CA MET A 275 34.38 -62.51 -49.49
C MET A 275 35.10 -61.68 -48.42
N LEU A 276 34.68 -60.44 -48.17
CA LEU A 276 35.21 -59.58 -47.12
C LEU A 276 34.93 -60.16 -45.72
N LYS A 277 33.76 -60.79 -45.52
CA LYS A 277 33.41 -61.45 -44.27
C LYS A 277 34.15 -62.79 -44.07
N SER A 278 34.49 -63.50 -45.15
CA SER A 278 35.29 -64.74 -45.12
C SER A 278 36.81 -64.51 -45.23
N GLY A 279 37.26 -63.30 -45.53
CA GLY A 279 38.66 -62.89 -45.74
C GLY A 279 39.52 -62.88 -44.48
N ARG A 280 39.19 -63.66 -43.46
CA ARG A 280 40.01 -63.81 -42.25
C ARG A 280 41.01 -64.97 -42.30
N THR A 281 41.08 -65.76 -43.39
CA THR A 281 41.94 -66.97 -43.43
C THR A 281 42.61 -67.32 -44.78
N LEU A 282 42.61 -66.48 -45.81
CA LEU A 282 43.33 -66.77 -47.07
C LEU A 282 44.39 -65.69 -47.33
N GLY A 283 45.66 -66.11 -47.32
CA GLY A 283 46.82 -65.23 -47.32
C GLY A 283 47.26 -64.73 -48.69
N GLY A 284 47.88 -63.56 -48.67
CA GLY A 284 49.07 -63.24 -49.47
C GLY A 284 48.86 -62.50 -50.78
N GLU A 285 48.40 -63.20 -51.82
CA GLU A 285 48.54 -62.71 -53.20
C GLU A 285 47.21 -62.60 -53.96
N ASP A 286 46.30 -63.56 -53.79
CA ASP A 286 44.96 -63.49 -54.41
C ASP A 286 44.08 -62.38 -53.80
N LEU A 287 44.37 -61.97 -52.56
CA LEU A 287 43.61 -60.93 -51.86
C LEU A 287 43.92 -59.54 -52.44
N ASP A 288 45.17 -59.27 -52.80
CA ASP A 288 45.59 -58.00 -53.41
C ASP A 288 44.99 -57.82 -54.81
N ASP A 289 44.95 -58.88 -55.62
CA ASP A 289 44.31 -58.84 -56.94
C ASP A 289 42.79 -58.73 -56.85
N ALA A 290 42.17 -59.35 -55.84
CA ALA A 290 40.75 -59.16 -55.56
C ALA A 290 40.47 -57.73 -55.04
N PHE A 291 41.36 -57.15 -54.24
CA PHE A 291 41.25 -55.77 -53.77
C PHE A 291 41.35 -54.77 -54.92
N LYS A 292 42.32 -54.94 -55.83
CA LYS A 292 42.46 -54.10 -57.03
C LYS A 292 41.22 -54.19 -57.92
N LYS A 293 40.63 -55.38 -58.08
CA LYS A 293 39.37 -55.52 -58.83
C LYS A 293 38.20 -54.85 -58.12
N ALA A 294 38.10 -54.97 -56.80
CA ALA A 294 37.06 -54.29 -56.01
C ALA A 294 37.21 -52.77 -56.08
N GLU A 295 38.43 -52.25 -56.03
CA GLU A 295 38.74 -50.83 -56.18
C GLU A 295 38.37 -50.32 -57.58
N ALA A 296 38.70 -51.06 -58.63
CA ALA A 296 38.31 -50.74 -60.01
C ALA A 296 36.78 -50.71 -60.18
N ILE A 297 36.05 -51.63 -59.54
CA ILE A 297 34.57 -51.65 -59.57
C ILE A 297 34.00 -50.45 -58.80
N LEU A 298 34.58 -50.07 -57.66
CA LEU A 298 34.16 -48.88 -56.91
C LEU A 298 34.39 -47.60 -57.69
N ASP A 299 35.50 -47.50 -58.41
CA ASP A 299 35.79 -46.36 -59.28
C ASP A 299 34.85 -46.31 -60.49
N LEU A 300 34.54 -47.46 -61.10
CA LEU A 300 33.51 -47.52 -62.14
C LEU A 300 32.14 -47.05 -61.60
N LYS A 301 31.79 -47.43 -60.38
CA LYS A 301 30.55 -47.00 -59.70
C LYS A 301 30.55 -45.48 -59.47
N ARG A 302 31.68 -44.88 -59.09
CA ARG A 302 31.81 -43.40 -59.01
C ARG A 302 31.61 -42.75 -60.37
N GLN A 303 32.24 -43.27 -61.42
CA GLN A 303 32.10 -42.73 -62.78
C GLN A 303 30.65 -42.79 -63.26
N ILE A 304 29.94 -43.91 -63.01
CA ILE A 304 28.52 -44.04 -63.34
C ILE A 304 27.67 -43.03 -62.56
N LEU A 305 27.98 -42.76 -61.29
CA LEU A 305 27.26 -41.74 -60.50
C LEU A 305 27.51 -40.33 -61.03
N ILE A 306 28.73 -40.01 -61.45
CA ILE A 306 29.08 -38.72 -62.07
C ILE A 306 28.30 -38.56 -63.38
N GLU A 307 28.37 -39.54 -64.29
CA GLU A 307 27.61 -39.57 -65.54
C GLU A 307 26.09 -39.43 -65.30
N ARG A 308 25.55 -40.14 -64.30
CA ARG A 308 24.13 -40.05 -63.94
C ARG A 308 23.74 -38.68 -63.41
N SER A 309 24.60 -38.03 -62.61
CA SER A 309 24.38 -36.66 -62.15
C SER A 309 24.42 -35.66 -63.32
N LYS A 310 25.28 -35.91 -64.32
CA LYS A 310 25.37 -35.13 -65.55
C LYS A 310 24.12 -35.29 -66.41
N ILE A 311 23.61 -36.51 -66.56
CA ILE A 311 22.36 -36.79 -67.27
C ILE A 311 21.17 -36.15 -66.55
N MET A 312 21.07 -36.27 -65.22
CA MET A 312 20.01 -35.60 -64.46
C MET A 312 20.05 -34.07 -64.60
N ARG A 313 21.25 -33.46 -64.64
CA ARG A 313 21.40 -32.02 -64.89
C ARG A 313 20.91 -31.62 -66.30
N MET A 314 21.24 -32.44 -67.31
CA MET A 314 20.79 -32.20 -68.69
C MET A 314 19.28 -32.40 -68.84
N GLU A 315 18.70 -33.39 -68.17
CA GLU A 315 17.25 -33.64 -68.17
C GLU A 315 16.46 -32.60 -67.35
N SER A 316 17.04 -32.01 -66.30
CA SER A 316 16.37 -30.99 -65.48
C SER A 316 16.34 -29.60 -66.11
N GLY A 317 16.93 -29.39 -67.29
CA GLY A 317 16.91 -28.11 -68.02
C GLY A 317 17.50 -26.92 -67.25
N LEU A 318 18.33 -27.19 -66.24
CA LEU A 318 19.01 -26.16 -65.44
C LEU A 318 20.32 -25.81 -66.15
N GLU A 319 20.27 -24.77 -66.99
CA GLU A 319 21.44 -24.11 -67.54
C GLU A 319 22.38 -23.65 -66.41
N GLU A 320 23.47 -24.40 -66.27
CA GLU A 320 24.85 -23.98 -65.97
C GLU A 320 25.06 -22.59 -65.36
N ASN A 321 25.02 -22.48 -64.02
CA ASN A 321 25.84 -21.51 -63.28
C ASN A 321 25.91 -21.77 -61.77
N LEU A 322 26.37 -22.95 -61.35
CA LEU A 322 26.83 -23.16 -59.98
C LEU A 322 28.17 -23.92 -59.96
N PRO A 323 29.21 -23.38 -59.31
CA PRO A 323 30.51 -24.02 -59.23
C PRO A 323 30.41 -25.35 -58.47
N LEU A 324 31.15 -26.36 -58.96
CA LEU A 324 31.29 -27.66 -58.31
C LEU A 324 31.79 -27.45 -56.86
N PRO A 325 31.27 -28.19 -55.86
CA PRO A 325 31.80 -28.15 -54.51
C PRO A 325 33.21 -28.78 -54.50
N SER A 326 34.23 -27.95 -54.66
CA SER A 326 35.63 -28.28 -54.39
C SER A 326 35.82 -28.36 -52.88
N GLY A 327 35.58 -29.53 -52.29
CA GLY A 327 35.60 -29.65 -50.84
C GLY A 327 35.48 -31.07 -50.33
N TYR A 328 36.28 -32.00 -50.86
CA TYR A 328 36.63 -33.23 -50.14
C TYR A 328 38.04 -33.66 -50.55
N SER A 329 39.03 -32.88 -50.12
CA SER A 329 40.40 -33.38 -49.99
C SER A 329 40.39 -34.38 -48.83
N GLY A 330 40.35 -35.67 -49.16
CA GLY A 330 40.57 -36.74 -48.20
C GLY A 330 41.97 -36.62 -47.64
N GLY A 331 42.08 -36.11 -46.42
CA GLY A 331 43.26 -36.27 -45.59
C GLY A 331 43.26 -37.67 -44.98
N LEU A 332 43.99 -38.58 -45.61
CA LEU A 332 44.52 -39.78 -44.97
C LEU A 332 46.02 -39.78 -45.20
N SER A 333 46.73 -39.10 -44.31
CA SER A 333 48.15 -39.25 -43.95
C SER A 333 48.38 -38.46 -42.67
#